data_AF-A0A977L485-F1
#
_entry.id   AF-A0A977L485-F1
#
_cell.length_a   1.000
_cell.length_b   1.000
_cell.length_c   1.000
_cell.angle_alpha   90.00
_cell.angle_beta   90.00
_cell.angle_gamma   90.00
#
_symmetry.space_group_name_H-M   'P 1'
#
loop_
_entity.id
_entity.type
_entity.pdbx_description
1 polymer ?
#
loop_
_entity_poly.entity_id
_entity_poly.type
_entity_poly.pdbx_seq_one_letter_code
_entity_poly.pdbx_strand_id
1 'polypeptide(L)'
;MKTLPNGKNIKAPRVFVYEGVAMTPCGEVATPAYCSGDNTIYLETKLLKIANQAIGDYAAYAVLAHEYGHSYMMQTKIHPSTKEGELKADEFAGVFTRYAQQKNLLEEGDVEEALKFAFASGDYDYWDKGHHGTPAEREEAFRLGLTGDSSTFAFKDSANPEPTHETRTPEPEPTTMSSPLDDNSPKVTRRFAKGVLWIPVLLLLLPLIGFGLYQLLREDE
;
A
#
# COMPACT_ATOMS: atom_id res chain seq x y z
N MET A 1 15.09 15.30 1.28
CA MET A 1 15.70 14.86 0.01
C MET A 1 15.49 15.96 -1.02
N LYS A 2 16.56 16.53 -1.61
CA LYS A 2 16.46 17.64 -2.60
C LYS A 2 16.95 17.27 -4.00
N THR A 3 17.33 16.02 -4.24
CA THR A 3 17.90 15.62 -5.52
C THR A 3 17.36 14.26 -5.94
N LEU A 4 16.68 14.26 -7.08
CA LEU A 4 16.43 13.09 -7.90
C LEU A 4 17.76 12.49 -8.40
N PRO A 5 17.75 11.29 -9.00
CA PRO A 5 18.82 10.89 -9.92
C PRO A 5 19.16 12.04 -10.89
N ASN A 6 20.45 12.24 -11.17
CA ASN A 6 20.98 13.27 -12.06
C ASN A 6 20.89 14.74 -11.57
N GLY A 7 20.68 14.98 -10.27
CA GLY A 7 20.81 16.33 -9.69
C GLY A 7 19.68 17.30 -10.05
N LYS A 8 18.57 16.79 -10.58
CA LYS A 8 17.38 17.60 -10.88
C LYS A 8 16.64 17.95 -9.59
N ASN A 9 16.34 19.24 -9.40
CA ASN A 9 15.55 19.73 -8.26
C ASN A 9 14.06 19.45 -8.51
N ILE A 10 13.40 18.79 -7.56
CA ILE A 10 11.93 18.74 -7.47
C ILE A 10 11.43 19.86 -6.56
N LYS A 11 10.29 20.45 -6.93
CA LYS A 11 9.62 21.42 -6.07
C LYS A 11 8.91 20.65 -4.97
N ALA A 12 9.33 20.82 -3.72
CA ALA A 12 8.63 20.20 -2.60
C ALA A 12 7.14 20.59 -2.61
N PRO A 13 6.21 19.63 -2.47
CA PRO A 13 4.80 19.93 -2.31
C PRO A 13 4.57 20.71 -1.01
N ARG A 14 3.57 21.58 -1.03
CA ARG A 14 3.02 22.17 0.19
C ARG A 14 2.28 21.08 0.97
N VAL A 15 2.10 21.28 2.27
CA VAL A 15 1.21 20.44 3.08
C VAL A 15 0.06 21.31 3.57
N PHE A 16 -1.16 20.91 3.26
CA PHE A 16 -2.39 21.54 3.74
C PHE A 16 -3.14 20.54 4.62
N VAL A 17 -3.33 20.89 5.89
CA VAL A 17 -3.93 20.02 6.89
C VAL A 17 -5.41 20.37 7.01
N TYR A 18 -6.29 19.36 6.99
CA TYR A 18 -7.73 19.56 7.05
C TYR A 18 -8.43 18.47 7.86
N GLU A 19 -9.73 18.66 8.12
CA GLU A 19 -10.60 17.67 8.76
C GLU A 19 -11.91 17.55 7.97
N GLY A 20 -12.35 16.32 7.70
CA GLY A 20 -13.55 16.03 6.91
C GLY A 20 -13.28 15.99 5.41
N VAL A 21 -13.71 17.03 4.69
CA VAL A 21 -13.65 17.10 3.21
C VAL A 21 -13.01 18.41 2.79
N ALA A 22 -12.13 18.36 1.79
CA ALA A 22 -11.51 19.53 1.18
C ALA A 22 -11.79 19.60 -0.32
N MET A 23 -12.04 20.82 -0.82
CA MET A 23 -12.11 21.08 -2.26
C MET A 23 -10.73 21.49 -2.76
N THR A 24 -10.18 20.73 -3.71
CA THR A 24 -8.85 20.95 -4.27
C THR A 24 -8.96 21.27 -5.77
N PRO A 25 -7.89 21.75 -6.42
CA PRO A 25 -7.84 21.86 -7.87
C PRO A 25 -8.00 20.52 -8.61
N CYS A 26 -7.80 19.39 -7.90
CA CYS A 26 -7.95 18.04 -8.42
C CYS A 26 -9.35 17.44 -8.12
N GLY A 27 -10.24 18.22 -7.49
CA GLY A 27 -11.56 17.77 -7.04
C GLY A 27 -11.68 17.67 -5.53
N GLU A 28 -12.80 17.10 -5.10
CA GLU A 28 -13.08 16.83 -3.68
C GLU A 28 -12.22 15.68 -3.16
N VAL A 29 -11.65 15.85 -1.96
CA VAL A 29 -10.90 14.80 -1.25
C VAL A 29 -11.40 14.67 0.18
N ALA A 30 -11.53 13.43 0.66
CA ALA A 30 -11.95 13.08 2.02
C ALA A 30 -10.90 12.24 2.78
N THR A 31 -9.75 12.01 2.14
CA THR A 31 -8.61 11.25 2.65
C THR A 31 -7.32 12.00 2.31
N PRO A 32 -6.17 11.62 2.89
CA PRO A 32 -4.88 12.09 2.40
C PRO A 32 -4.77 11.93 0.88
N ALA A 33 -4.23 12.96 0.21
CA ALA A 33 -4.03 12.94 -1.23
C ALA A 33 -3.05 14.03 -1.68
N TYR A 34 -2.20 13.71 -2.65
CA TYR A 34 -1.43 14.68 -3.41
C TYR A 34 -2.21 15.23 -4.62
N CYS A 35 -2.37 16.54 -4.69
CA CYS A 35 -2.92 17.22 -5.86
C CYS A 35 -1.82 17.83 -6.73
N SER A 36 -1.75 17.37 -7.98
CA SER A 36 -0.81 17.88 -8.99
C SER A 36 -1.15 19.28 -9.50
N GLY A 37 -2.42 19.72 -9.40
CA GLY A 37 -2.89 21.02 -9.87
C GLY A 37 -2.28 22.21 -9.12
N ASP A 38 -1.92 22.06 -7.84
CA ASP A 38 -1.25 23.10 -7.04
C ASP A 38 -0.01 22.61 -6.28
N ASN A 39 0.44 21.37 -6.53
CA ASN A 39 1.57 20.73 -5.88
C ASN A 39 1.43 20.75 -4.35
N THR A 40 0.34 20.16 -3.84
CA THR A 40 0.00 20.14 -2.41
C THR A 40 -0.42 18.76 -1.97
N ILE A 41 0.10 18.32 -0.82
CA ILE A 41 -0.38 17.19 -0.06
C ILE A 41 -1.48 17.71 0.86
N TYR A 42 -2.72 17.28 0.61
CA TYR A 42 -3.87 17.51 1.46
C TYR A 42 -3.90 16.39 2.49
N LEU A 43 -3.74 16.72 3.76
CA LEU A 43 -3.58 15.75 4.84
C LEU A 43 -4.81 15.77 5.76
N GLU A 44 -5.67 14.76 5.63
CA GLU A 44 -6.89 14.63 6.44
C GLU A 44 -6.54 14.09 7.82
N THR A 45 -6.82 14.86 8.87
CA THR A 45 -6.32 14.57 10.21
C THR A 45 -7.17 13.61 11.01
N LYS A 46 -8.44 13.41 10.70
CA LYS A 46 -9.28 12.45 11.42
C LYS A 46 -8.83 11.02 11.14
N LEU A 47 -8.54 10.69 9.89
CA LEU A 47 -7.97 9.41 9.50
C LEU A 47 -6.61 9.18 10.16
N LEU A 48 -5.75 10.21 10.19
CA LEU A 48 -4.46 10.10 10.87
C LEU A 48 -4.58 9.88 12.38
N LYS A 49 -5.54 10.55 13.04
CA LYS A 49 -5.81 10.31 14.47
C LYS A 49 -6.27 8.87 14.72
N ILE A 50 -7.11 8.32 13.84
CA ILE A 50 -7.57 6.92 13.91
C ILE A 50 -6.39 5.97 13.70
N ALA A 51 -5.58 6.19 12.67
CA ALA A 51 -4.39 5.39 12.39
C ALA A 51 -3.39 5.43 13.56
N ASN A 52 -3.16 6.62 14.14
CA ASN A 52 -2.32 6.79 15.32
C ASN A 52 -2.80 5.96 16.52
N GLN A 53 -4.11 5.94 16.77
CA GLN A 53 -4.68 5.16 17.88
C GLN A 53 -4.65 3.64 17.64
N ALA A 54 -4.79 3.20 16.39
CA ALA A 54 -4.90 1.79 16.06
C ALA A 54 -3.55 1.13 15.72
N ILE A 55 -2.62 1.89 15.16
CA ILE A 55 -1.35 1.39 14.62
C ILE A 55 -0.19 2.00 15.40
N GLY A 56 -0.17 3.32 15.54
CA GLY A 56 0.88 4.11 16.20
C GLY A 56 1.23 5.37 15.41
N ASP A 57 2.08 6.22 15.97
CA ASP A 57 2.28 7.58 15.48
C ASP A 57 3.10 7.66 14.20
N TYR A 58 3.91 6.63 13.91
CA TYR A 58 4.68 6.57 12.67
C TYR A 58 3.80 6.42 11.43
N ALA A 59 2.57 5.94 11.58
CA ALA A 59 1.59 5.86 10.49
C ALA A 59 1.38 7.22 9.78
N ALA A 60 1.42 8.34 10.50
CA ALA A 60 1.29 9.66 9.90
C ALA A 60 2.48 10.04 9.01
N TYR A 61 3.70 9.63 9.39
CA TYR A 61 4.89 9.81 8.56
C TYR A 61 4.86 8.90 7.33
N ALA A 62 4.36 7.67 7.47
CA ALA A 62 4.17 6.75 6.34
C ALA A 62 3.20 7.32 5.29
N VAL A 63 2.05 7.86 5.73
CA VAL A 63 1.11 8.58 4.84
C VAL A 63 1.80 9.73 4.12
N LEU A 64 2.48 10.61 4.87
CA LEU A 64 3.13 11.76 4.27
C LEU A 64 4.19 11.34 3.24
N ALA A 65 4.96 10.30 3.52
CA ALA A 65 5.97 9.77 2.61
C ALA A 65 5.35 9.16 1.34
N HIS A 66 4.22 8.45 1.48
CA HIS A 66 3.43 7.92 0.37
C HIS A 66 2.95 9.06 -0.56
N GLU A 67 2.34 10.11 -0.01
CA GLU A 67 1.88 11.26 -0.81
C GLU A 67 3.03 12.03 -1.48
N TYR A 68 4.20 12.07 -0.83
CA TYR A 68 5.42 12.57 -1.45
C TYR A 68 5.86 11.71 -2.64
N GLY A 69 5.62 10.40 -2.60
CA GLY A 69 5.83 9.48 -3.72
C GLY A 69 4.98 9.84 -4.94
N HIS A 70 3.69 10.15 -4.75
CA HIS A 70 2.84 10.67 -5.83
C HIS A 70 3.37 11.99 -6.41
N SER A 71 3.77 12.91 -5.53
CA SER A 71 4.40 14.17 -5.95
C SER A 71 5.66 13.93 -6.79
N TYR A 72 6.52 12.99 -6.38
CA TYR A 72 7.71 12.62 -7.12
C TYR A 72 7.34 12.13 -8.52
N MET A 73 6.43 11.15 -8.63
CA MET A 73 6.07 10.53 -9.90
C MET A 73 5.50 11.57 -10.88
N MET A 74 4.62 12.44 -10.40
CA MET A 74 4.04 13.49 -11.24
C MET A 74 5.09 14.49 -11.75
N GLN A 75 6.02 14.93 -10.89
CA GLN A 75 7.07 15.87 -11.30
C GLN A 75 8.14 15.24 -12.20
N THR A 76 8.25 13.91 -12.19
CA THR A 76 9.17 13.12 -13.03
C THR A 76 8.50 12.54 -14.27
N LYS A 77 7.22 12.88 -14.52
CA LYS A 77 6.42 12.43 -15.69
C LYS A 77 6.23 10.91 -15.75
N ILE A 78 6.12 10.30 -14.58
CA ILE A 78 5.81 8.90 -14.40
C ILE A 78 4.30 8.81 -14.14
N HIS A 79 3.58 8.14 -15.04
CA HIS A 79 2.12 8.06 -15.03
C HIS A 79 1.67 6.59 -15.04
N PRO A 80 1.81 5.89 -13.90
CA PRO A 80 1.39 4.51 -13.76
C PRO A 80 -0.14 4.41 -13.74
N SER A 81 -0.67 3.18 -13.88
CA SER A 81 -2.08 2.92 -13.53
C SER A 81 -2.34 3.18 -12.04
N THR A 82 -3.60 3.30 -11.62
CA THR A 82 -3.98 3.58 -10.21
C THR A 82 -3.24 2.66 -9.24
N LYS A 83 -3.43 1.34 -9.38
CA LYS A 83 -2.77 0.32 -8.55
C LYS A 83 -1.25 0.45 -8.57
N GLU A 84 -0.64 0.51 -9.75
CA GLU A 84 0.81 0.61 -9.86
C GLU A 84 1.35 1.89 -9.21
N GLY A 85 0.60 2.99 -9.28
CA GLY A 85 0.91 4.26 -8.63
C GLY A 85 0.89 4.14 -7.11
N GLU A 86 -0.15 3.52 -6.57
CA GLU A 86 -0.28 3.27 -5.12
C GLU A 86 0.86 2.39 -4.59
N LEU A 87 1.11 1.25 -5.25
CA LEU A 87 2.21 0.36 -4.87
C LEU A 87 3.57 1.06 -4.98
N LYS A 88 3.75 1.90 -6.01
CA LYS A 88 4.98 2.67 -6.16
C LYS A 88 5.13 3.74 -5.07
N ALA A 89 4.05 4.39 -4.67
CA ALA A 89 4.04 5.34 -3.58
C ALA A 89 4.37 4.66 -2.23
N ASP A 90 3.87 3.44 -1.98
CA ASP A 90 4.26 2.63 -0.83
C ASP A 90 5.75 2.27 -0.84
N GLU A 91 6.31 1.89 -2.01
CA GLU A 91 7.75 1.67 -2.14
C GLU A 91 8.57 2.93 -1.83
N PHE A 92 8.13 4.12 -2.30
CA PHE A 92 8.75 5.39 -1.93
C PHE A 92 8.70 5.63 -0.41
N ALA A 93 7.59 5.31 0.25
CA ALA A 93 7.45 5.40 1.70
C ALA A 93 8.39 4.42 2.43
N GLY A 94 8.60 3.23 1.89
CA GLY A 94 9.61 2.28 2.36
C GLY A 94 11.03 2.82 2.27
N VAL A 95 11.39 3.47 1.15
CA VAL A 95 12.71 4.12 0.97
C VAL A 95 12.91 5.26 1.96
N PHE A 96 11.88 6.08 2.19
CA PHE A 96 11.91 7.13 3.20
C PHE A 96 12.13 6.56 4.61
N THR A 97 11.42 5.48 4.94
CA THR A 97 11.54 4.81 6.25
C THR A 97 12.92 4.19 6.44
N ARG A 98 13.49 3.53 5.42
CA ARG A 98 14.89 3.08 5.46
C ARG A 98 15.84 4.24 5.73
N TYR A 99 15.65 5.36 5.04
CA TYR A 99 16.49 6.55 5.25
C TYR A 99 16.38 7.07 6.68
N ALA A 100 15.17 7.17 7.24
CA ALA A 100 14.94 7.58 8.61
C ALA A 100 15.62 6.62 9.61
N GLN A 101 15.52 5.31 9.36
CA GLN A 101 16.19 4.27 10.14
C GLN A 101 17.72 4.44 10.11
N GLN A 102 18.31 4.63 8.94
CA GLN A 102 19.75 4.87 8.77
C GLN A 102 20.24 6.17 9.43
N LYS A 103 19.33 7.11 9.68
CA LYS A 103 19.60 8.36 10.40
C LYS A 103 19.30 8.28 11.90
N ASN A 104 18.91 7.10 12.40
CA ASN A 104 18.46 6.91 13.79
C ASN A 104 17.35 7.89 14.19
N LEU A 105 16.39 8.10 13.28
CA LEU A 105 15.21 8.96 13.50
C LEU A 105 13.97 8.16 13.87
N LEU A 106 14.05 6.83 13.89
CA LEU A 106 12.94 5.93 14.22
C LEU A 106 13.02 5.49 15.68
N GLU A 107 11.85 5.33 16.27
CA GLU A 107 11.65 4.66 17.54
C GLU A 107 11.47 3.14 17.34
N GLU A 108 11.48 2.38 18.44
CA GLU A 108 11.20 0.95 18.40
C GLU A 108 9.71 0.74 18.06
N GLY A 109 9.43 0.04 16.95
CA GLY A 109 8.07 -0.22 16.47
C GLY A 109 7.67 0.56 15.22
N ASP A 110 8.33 1.68 14.91
CA ASP A 110 7.96 2.55 13.77
C ASP A 110 7.92 1.83 12.42
N VAL A 111 8.86 0.89 12.21
CA VAL A 111 8.91 0.11 10.97
C VAL A 111 7.71 -0.83 10.87
N GLU A 112 7.37 -1.49 11.97
CA GLU A 112 6.20 -2.37 12.06
C GLU A 112 4.89 -1.58 11.90
N GLU A 113 4.82 -0.37 12.44
CA GLU A 113 3.69 0.55 12.25
C GLU A 113 3.51 0.94 10.79
N ALA A 114 4.59 1.31 10.10
CA ALA A 114 4.55 1.65 8.69
C ALA A 114 4.05 0.49 7.82
N LEU A 115 4.54 -0.72 8.10
CA LEU A 115 4.12 -1.94 7.39
C LEU A 115 2.64 -2.27 7.65
N LYS A 116 2.18 -2.16 8.90
CA LYS A 116 0.76 -2.32 9.25
C LYS A 116 -0.11 -1.29 8.56
N PHE A 117 0.36 -0.04 8.45
CA PHE A 117 -0.35 1.02 7.75
C PHE A 117 -0.48 0.73 6.25
N ALA A 118 0.61 0.33 5.58
CA ALA A 118 0.58 -0.07 4.18
C ALA A 118 -0.40 -1.24 3.96
N PHE A 119 -0.32 -2.28 4.80
CA PHE A 119 -1.25 -3.41 4.75
C PHE A 119 -2.71 -2.97 4.91
N ALA A 120 -3.01 -2.14 5.92
CA ALA A 120 -4.36 -1.67 6.21
C ALA A 120 -4.94 -0.74 5.13
N SER A 121 -4.09 -0.18 4.26
CA SER A 121 -4.49 0.71 3.17
C SER A 121 -4.87 -0.03 1.88
N GLY A 122 -4.69 -1.35 1.84
CA GLY A 122 -5.09 -2.18 0.69
C GLY A 122 -6.56 -2.58 0.70
N ASP A 123 -7.06 -2.95 -0.48
CA ASP A 123 -8.43 -3.38 -0.72
C ASP A 123 -8.48 -4.64 -1.61
N TYR A 124 -9.66 -5.27 -1.74
CA TYR A 124 -9.85 -6.45 -2.59
C TYR A 124 -10.80 -6.16 -3.77
N ASP A 125 -10.94 -4.89 -4.15
CA ASP A 125 -11.88 -4.42 -5.16
C ASP A 125 -11.31 -4.61 -6.57
N TYR A 126 -10.87 -5.83 -6.91
CA TYR A 126 -10.16 -6.16 -8.17
C TYR A 126 -10.84 -5.69 -9.46
N TRP A 127 -12.15 -5.45 -9.42
CA TRP A 127 -12.96 -5.04 -10.55
C TRP A 127 -13.17 -3.52 -10.64
N ASP A 128 -12.76 -2.78 -9.61
CA ASP A 128 -12.81 -1.32 -9.56
C ASP A 128 -11.55 -0.72 -10.21
N LYS A 129 -11.71 0.34 -11.00
CA LYS A 129 -10.58 1.07 -11.61
C LYS A 129 -9.77 1.87 -10.58
N GLY A 130 -10.37 2.09 -9.41
CA GLY A 130 -9.79 2.65 -8.20
C GLY A 130 -9.17 1.60 -7.27
N HIS A 131 -9.03 0.33 -7.68
CA HIS A 131 -8.33 -0.67 -6.88
C HIS A 131 -6.90 -0.19 -6.56
N HIS A 132 -6.58 -0.10 -5.27
CA HIS A 132 -5.29 0.41 -4.80
C HIS A 132 -4.24 -0.68 -4.61
N GLY A 133 -4.60 -1.95 -4.86
CA GLY A 133 -3.77 -3.11 -4.53
C GLY A 133 -4.23 -3.79 -3.25
N THR A 134 -4.00 -5.09 -3.16
CA THR A 134 -4.33 -5.89 -1.98
C THR A 134 -3.48 -5.49 -0.78
N PRO A 135 -3.95 -5.75 0.46
CA PRO A 135 -3.15 -5.55 1.67
C PRO A 135 -1.74 -6.16 1.58
N ALA A 136 -1.62 -7.37 1.02
CA ALA A 136 -0.34 -8.04 0.85
C ALA A 136 0.56 -7.34 -0.18
N GLU A 137 -0.01 -6.89 -1.31
CA GLU A 137 0.75 -6.15 -2.33
C GLU A 137 1.27 -4.80 -1.81
N ARG A 138 0.42 -4.07 -1.07
CA ARG A 138 0.78 -2.78 -0.46
C ARG A 138 1.93 -2.95 0.55
N GLU A 139 1.82 -3.94 1.44
CA GLU A 139 2.85 -4.26 2.42
C GLU A 139 4.16 -4.73 1.74
N GLU A 140 4.07 -5.57 0.70
CA GLU A 140 5.22 -6.03 -0.08
C GLU A 140 5.92 -4.87 -0.78
N ALA A 141 5.17 -3.97 -1.43
CA ALA A 141 5.73 -2.81 -2.09
C ALA A 141 6.49 -1.90 -1.11
N PHE A 142 5.92 -1.67 0.08
CA PHE A 142 6.62 -0.96 1.15
C PHE A 142 7.91 -1.69 1.56
N ARG A 143 7.87 -3.02 1.74
CA ARG A 143 9.06 -3.82 2.09
C ARG A 143 10.17 -3.71 1.04
N LEU A 144 9.84 -3.74 -0.25
CA LEU A 144 10.83 -3.56 -1.32
C LEU A 144 11.59 -2.23 -1.17
N GLY A 145 10.84 -1.16 -0.90
CA GLY A 145 11.41 0.15 -0.61
C GLY A 145 12.28 0.16 0.64
N LEU A 146 11.86 -0.54 1.69
CA LEU A 146 12.56 -0.64 2.97
C LEU A 146 13.88 -1.44 2.86
N THR A 147 13.88 -2.62 2.23
CA THR A 147 15.09 -3.48 2.16
C THR A 147 16.11 -3.01 1.14
N GLY A 148 15.66 -2.35 0.07
CA GLY A 148 16.55 -1.85 -0.98
C GLY A 148 16.73 -2.83 -2.12
N ASP A 149 15.92 -3.87 -2.16
CA ASP A 149 15.81 -4.81 -3.27
C ASP A 149 15.05 -4.18 -4.47
N SER A 150 15.15 -2.86 -4.65
CA SER A 150 14.47 -2.07 -5.68
C SER A 150 15.04 -2.27 -7.09
N SER A 151 15.74 -3.38 -7.34
CA SER A 151 16.27 -3.73 -8.68
C SER A 151 15.16 -3.87 -9.73
N THR A 152 13.90 -3.93 -9.29
CA THR A 152 12.69 -3.98 -10.10
C THR A 152 12.15 -2.62 -10.54
N PHE A 153 12.68 -1.50 -10.02
CA PHE A 153 12.03 -0.19 -10.16
C PHE A 153 12.98 0.98 -10.47
N ALA A 154 14.18 0.69 -10.96
CA ALA A 154 14.92 1.67 -11.74
C ALA A 154 14.10 1.98 -13.00
N PHE A 155 13.54 3.20 -13.09
CA PHE A 155 13.00 3.70 -14.34
C PHE A 155 14.07 3.53 -15.41
N LYS A 156 13.85 2.61 -16.36
CA LYS A 156 14.55 2.71 -17.64
C LYS A 156 14.20 4.08 -18.17
N ASP A 157 15.17 4.99 -18.15
CA ASP A 157 15.08 6.28 -18.82
C ASP A 157 14.48 6.01 -20.20
N SER A 158 13.31 6.58 -20.49
CA SER A 158 12.64 6.46 -21.79
C SER A 158 13.34 7.27 -22.88
N ALA A 159 14.67 7.38 -22.79
CA ALA A 159 15.53 7.87 -23.84
C ALA A 159 15.98 6.68 -24.70
N ASN A 160 15.10 6.29 -25.63
CA ASN A 160 15.41 5.54 -26.85
C ASN A 160 15.90 4.09 -26.68
N PRO A 161 15.02 3.06 -26.75
CA PRO A 161 15.48 1.68 -26.83
C PRO A 161 16.00 1.39 -28.26
N GLU A 162 17.29 1.06 -28.39
CA GLU A 162 17.79 0.36 -29.57
C GLU A 162 17.04 -0.98 -29.74
N PRO A 163 16.74 -1.42 -30.97
CA PRO A 163 16.03 -2.66 -31.19
C PRO A 163 16.94 -3.85 -30.88
N THR A 164 16.72 -4.50 -29.75
CA THR A 164 17.36 -5.79 -29.46
C THR A 164 16.63 -6.89 -30.24
N HIS A 165 17.32 -7.46 -31.22
CA HIS A 165 16.92 -8.71 -31.86
C HIS A 165 16.99 -9.86 -30.84
N GLU A 166 15.85 -10.26 -30.28
CA GLU A 166 15.75 -11.53 -29.57
C GLU A 166 15.82 -12.67 -30.59
N THR A 167 16.89 -13.46 -30.48
CA THR A 167 17.03 -14.72 -31.22
C THR A 167 16.20 -15.76 -30.49
N ARG A 168 15.08 -16.16 -31.09
CA ARG A 168 14.18 -17.20 -30.58
C ARG A 168 14.94 -18.53 -30.45
N THR A 169 15.20 -18.96 -29.22
CA THR A 169 15.59 -20.34 -28.94
C THR A 169 14.38 -21.26 -29.12
N PRO A 170 14.54 -22.44 -29.74
CA PRO A 170 13.43 -23.37 -29.94
C PRO A 170 13.03 -24.06 -28.65
N GLU A 171 11.72 -24.20 -28.48
CA GLU A 171 11.02 -24.89 -27.39
C GLU A 171 11.31 -26.41 -27.44
N PRO A 172 11.65 -27.07 -26.31
CA PRO A 172 11.88 -28.52 -26.30
C PRO A 172 10.57 -29.31 -26.37
N GLU A 173 10.57 -30.37 -27.19
CA GLU A 173 9.44 -31.28 -27.39
C GLU A 173 9.04 -32.07 -26.12
N PRO A 174 7.75 -32.41 -25.95
CA PRO A 174 7.25 -33.07 -24.76
C PRO A 174 7.69 -34.54 -24.71
N THR A 175 8.55 -34.88 -23.76
CA THR A 175 8.93 -36.27 -23.50
C THR A 175 7.98 -36.89 -22.48
N THR A 176 7.21 -37.87 -22.92
CA THR A 176 6.50 -38.82 -22.05
C THR A 176 7.51 -39.69 -21.30
N MET A 177 7.43 -39.79 -19.97
CA MET A 177 7.71 -41.06 -19.27
C MET A 177 7.25 -41.07 -17.81
N SER A 178 6.81 -42.28 -17.46
CA SER A 178 6.30 -42.86 -16.22
C SER A 178 7.08 -42.59 -14.91
N SER A 179 6.32 -42.53 -13.82
CA SER A 179 6.71 -42.75 -12.42
C SER A 179 7.52 -44.05 -12.23
N PRO A 180 8.51 -44.04 -11.31
CA PRO A 180 8.30 -44.75 -10.04
C PRO A 180 8.67 -43.91 -8.80
N LEU A 181 7.92 -44.18 -7.73
CA LEU A 181 8.11 -43.76 -6.35
C LEU A 181 9.50 -44.14 -5.82
N ASP A 182 10.15 -43.23 -5.10
CA ASP A 182 10.94 -43.55 -3.90
C ASP A 182 10.99 -42.36 -2.94
N ASP A 183 10.43 -42.58 -1.75
CA ASP A 183 10.35 -41.68 -0.60
C ASP A 183 11.57 -41.89 0.30
N ASN A 184 12.37 -40.85 0.52
CA ASN A 184 13.40 -40.86 1.56
C ASN A 184 13.55 -39.48 2.22
N SER A 185 12.45 -38.94 2.73
CA SER A 185 12.45 -37.74 3.58
C SER A 185 12.37 -38.12 5.08
N PRO A 186 13.21 -37.56 5.96
CA PRO A 186 13.15 -37.84 7.39
C PRO A 186 11.83 -37.37 8.01
N LYS A 187 11.11 -38.31 8.64
CA LYS A 187 9.82 -38.07 9.31
C LYS A 187 9.99 -37.20 10.55
N VAL A 188 9.56 -35.94 10.47
CA VAL A 188 9.38 -35.08 11.64
C VAL A 188 8.11 -35.51 12.37
N THR A 189 8.27 -36.21 13.48
CA THR A 189 7.15 -36.61 14.35
C THR A 189 6.81 -35.49 15.33
N ARG A 190 5.75 -34.72 15.04
CA ARG A 190 5.13 -33.82 16.03
C ARG A 190 4.14 -34.63 16.86
N ARG A 191 4.46 -34.82 18.15
CA ARG A 191 3.53 -35.35 19.16
C ARG A 191 2.35 -34.38 19.31
N PHE A 192 1.15 -34.82 18.93
CA PHE A 192 -0.10 -34.17 19.29
C PHE A 192 -0.47 -34.52 20.74
N ALA A 193 -0.45 -33.52 21.62
CA ALA A 193 -1.14 -33.60 22.90
C ALA A 193 -2.62 -33.25 22.68
N LYS A 194 -3.52 -34.13 23.12
CA LYS A 194 -4.98 -34.02 23.06
C LYS A 194 -5.50 -33.18 24.24
N GLY A 195 -6.50 -32.34 24.00
CA GLY A 195 -7.29 -31.62 25.04
C GLY A 195 -7.80 -30.26 24.52
N VAL A 196 -8.86 -30.23 23.70
CA VAL A 196 -10.25 -29.88 24.08
C VAL A 196 -10.43 -28.41 24.53
N LEU A 197 -10.93 -27.54 23.65
CA LEU A 197 -12.31 -27.01 23.68
C LEU A 197 -12.59 -26.17 22.41
N TRP A 198 -13.66 -26.52 21.69
CA TRP A 198 -14.20 -25.80 20.53
C TRP A 198 -15.26 -24.80 21.00
N ILE A 199 -15.23 -23.55 20.51
CA ILE A 199 -16.41 -22.67 20.42
C ILE A 199 -16.33 -21.92 19.08
N PRO A 200 -17.36 -22.04 18.19
CA PRO A 200 -17.44 -21.24 16.97
C PRO A 200 -18.30 -20.00 17.21
N VAL A 201 -17.79 -18.81 16.89
CA VAL A 201 -18.64 -17.60 16.74
C VAL A 201 -18.37 -17.00 15.38
N LEU A 202 -19.06 -17.52 14.38
CA LEU A 202 -19.29 -16.88 13.10
C LEU A 202 -20.81 -16.87 12.90
N LEU A 203 -21.49 -15.86 13.44
CA LEU A 203 -22.88 -15.46 13.14
C LEU A 203 -23.25 -14.20 13.94
N LEU A 204 -22.65 -13.06 13.61
CA LEU A 204 -23.24 -11.75 13.86
C LEU A 204 -23.19 -10.94 12.57
N LEU A 205 -24.04 -11.35 11.64
CA LEU A 205 -24.49 -10.54 10.52
C LEU A 205 -25.34 -9.37 11.06
N LEU A 206 -25.10 -8.18 10.51
CA LEU A 206 -26.03 -7.06 10.32
C LEU A 206 -27.50 -7.54 10.16
N PRO A 207 -28.55 -6.78 10.58
CA PRO A 207 -28.64 -5.32 10.47
C PRO A 207 -29.42 -4.58 11.61
N LEU A 208 -28.96 -3.39 12.02
CA LEU A 208 -29.81 -2.38 12.66
C LEU A 208 -30.51 -1.52 11.60
N ILE A 209 -31.35 -2.15 10.78
CA ILE A 209 -32.46 -1.51 10.08
C ILE A 209 -33.71 -2.02 10.80
N GLY A 210 -34.26 -1.20 11.68
CA GLY A 210 -35.41 -1.61 12.50
C GLY A 210 -35.76 -0.69 13.67
N PHE A 211 -35.30 0.57 13.69
CA PHE A 211 -35.83 1.58 14.61
C PHE A 211 -36.56 2.66 13.80
N GLY A 212 -37.61 2.23 13.11
CA GLY A 212 -38.48 3.05 12.30
C GLY A 212 -39.90 2.53 12.32
N LEU A 213 -40.48 2.29 13.51
CA LEU A 213 -41.93 2.07 13.64
C LEU A 213 -42.51 2.32 15.05
N TYR A 214 -41.86 3.17 15.87
CA TYR A 214 -42.40 3.53 17.19
C TYR A 214 -42.50 5.04 17.45
N GLN A 215 -42.26 5.88 16.44
CA GLN A 215 -42.37 7.35 16.51
C GLN A 215 -43.18 7.96 15.33
N LEU A 216 -44.04 7.17 14.67
CA LEU A 216 -44.92 7.65 13.58
C LEU A 216 -46.42 7.36 13.81
N LEU A 217 -46.82 6.96 15.02
CA LEU A 217 -48.23 6.70 15.39
C LEU A 217 -48.60 7.28 16.77
N ARG A 218 -48.21 8.52 17.04
CA ARG A 218 -48.72 9.33 18.16
C ARG A 218 -48.52 10.80 17.79
N GLU A 219 -49.49 11.38 17.09
CA GLU A 219 -50.43 12.37 17.66
C GLU A 219 -49.70 13.62 18.18
N ASP A 220 -49.61 14.67 17.35
CA ASP A 220 -50.45 15.88 17.48
C ASP A 220 -50.01 16.97 16.48
N GLU A 221 -51.02 17.58 15.83
CA GLU A 221 -51.06 18.65 14.79
C GLU A 221 -50.99 18.24 13.31
#